data_AF-A0A484Q8C6-F1
#
_entry.id   AF-A0A484Q8C6-F1
#
_cell.length_a   1.000
_cell.length_b   1.000
_cell.length_c   1.000
_cell.angle_alpha   90.00
_cell.angle_beta   90.00
_cell.angle_gamma   90.00
#
_symmetry.space_group_name_H-M   'P 1'
#
loop_
_entity.id
_entity.type
_entity.pdbx_description
1 polymer ?
#
loop_
_entity_poly.entity_id
_entity_poly.type
_entity_poly.pdbx_seq_one_letter_code
_entity_poly.pdbx_strand_id
1 'polypeptide(L)'
;MLRYVGLFAPAKSRMSYGRVANLVSEISPAMRAAEVTRHGRAWPAPLDYWRQGFETVLAQAHAGKLSLPLTSHGYLLEIIARMSDRAEAKQETTTEGQRAGHAGVGTAPARAASTITVNEPRQPMPAHIREQLGKMLPIQRKEQ
;
A
#
# COMPACT_ATOMS: atom_id res chain seq x y z
N MET A 1 4.58 -3.44 16.54
CA MET A 1 5.66 -2.73 17.28
C MET A 1 6.31 -3.57 18.39
N LEU A 2 5.60 -4.05 19.41
CA LEU A 2 6.24 -4.77 20.54
C LEU A 2 7.04 -6.03 20.10
N ARG A 3 6.54 -6.77 19.11
CA ARG A 3 7.28 -7.90 18.50
C ARG A 3 8.63 -7.48 17.92
N TYR A 4 8.70 -6.30 17.33
CA TYR A 4 9.95 -5.73 16.79
C TYR A 4 10.92 -5.35 17.91
N VAL A 5 10.44 -4.77 19.02
CA VAL A 5 11.27 -4.47 20.19
C VAL A 5 11.88 -5.76 20.77
N GLY A 6 11.15 -6.87 20.70
CA GLY A 6 11.66 -8.20 21.07
C GLY A 6 12.91 -8.64 20.31
N LEU A 7 13.17 -8.13 19.10
CA LEU A 7 14.37 -8.46 18.32
C LEU A 7 15.67 -7.90 18.92
N PHE A 8 15.58 -6.95 19.85
CA PHE A 8 16.72 -6.40 20.60
C PHE A 8 17.03 -7.20 21.87
N ALA A 9 16.19 -8.17 22.23
CA ALA A 9 16.41 -8.98 23.43
C ALA A 9 17.61 -9.91 23.23
N PRO A 10 18.53 -10.00 24.21
CA PRO A 10 19.63 -10.96 24.16
C PRO A 10 19.12 -12.41 24.15
N ALA A 11 19.83 -13.31 23.47
CA ALA A 11 19.41 -14.71 23.33
C ALA A 11 19.22 -15.46 24.67
N LYS A 12 19.96 -15.05 25.72
CA LYS A 12 19.99 -15.73 27.03
C LYS A 12 19.19 -15.01 28.13
N SER A 13 18.59 -13.86 27.86
CA SER A 13 17.96 -13.05 28.91
C SER A 13 16.79 -12.21 28.44
N ARG A 14 15.83 -12.00 29.33
CA ARG A 14 14.72 -11.07 29.11
C ARG A 14 15.21 -9.64 29.25
N MET A 15 14.84 -8.80 28.28
CA MET A 15 15.12 -7.38 28.32
C MET A 15 14.34 -6.70 29.44
N SER A 16 15.01 -5.83 30.21
CA SER A 16 14.37 -5.00 31.24
C SER A 16 13.34 -4.05 30.64
N TYR A 17 12.26 -3.77 31.36
CA TYR A 17 11.25 -2.78 30.99
C TYR A 17 11.86 -1.39 30.73
N GLY A 18 12.89 -1.00 31.48
CA GLY A 18 13.59 0.27 31.24
C GLY A 18 14.27 0.32 29.86
N ARG A 19 14.86 -0.80 29.42
CA ARG A 19 15.46 -0.87 28.07
C ARG A 19 14.40 -0.91 26.97
N VAL A 20 13.25 -1.57 27.20
CA VAL A 20 12.10 -1.50 26.29
C VAL A 20 11.62 -0.05 26.14
N ALA A 21 11.44 0.67 27.25
CA ALA A 21 11.01 2.07 27.23
C ALA A 21 11.98 2.98 26.47
N ASN A 22 13.29 2.77 26.63
CA ASN A 22 14.32 3.52 25.89
C ASN A 22 14.22 3.28 24.39
N LEU A 23 14.14 2.02 23.94
CA LEU A 23 14.00 1.69 22.51
C LEU A 23 12.73 2.30 21.90
N VAL A 24 11.62 2.32 22.65
CA VAL A 24 10.38 2.96 22.20
C VAL A 24 10.53 4.48 22.16
N SER A 25 11.21 5.07 23.13
CA SER A 25 11.43 6.52 23.22
C SER A 25 12.35 7.04 22.12
N GLU A 26 13.32 6.24 21.66
CA GLU A 26 14.18 6.58 20.52
C GLU A 26 13.38 6.73 19.22
N ILE A 27 12.38 5.87 19.00
CA ILE A 27 11.63 5.85 17.74
C ILE A 27 10.37 6.72 17.75
N SER A 28 9.82 6.99 18.93
CA SER A 28 8.56 7.73 19.10
C SER A 28 8.59 9.15 18.49
N PRO A 29 9.67 9.95 18.59
CA PRO A 29 9.73 11.26 17.95
C PRO A 29 9.59 11.19 16.42
N ALA A 30 10.35 10.31 15.77
CA ALA A 30 10.30 10.14 14.31
C ALA A 30 8.93 9.68 13.83
N MET A 31 8.31 8.73 14.56
CA MET A 31 6.97 8.25 14.23
C MET A 31 5.90 9.33 14.41
N ARG A 32 6.01 10.17 15.45
CA ARG A 32 5.08 11.29 15.69
C ARG A 32 5.27 12.43 14.70
N ALA A 33 6.50 12.72 14.31
CA ALA A 33 6.81 13.68 13.26
C ALA A 33 6.40 13.19 11.86
N ALA A 34 6.10 11.89 11.72
CA ALA A 34 5.86 11.24 10.43
C ALA A 34 7.00 11.49 9.43
N GLU A 35 8.24 11.55 9.94
CA GLU A 35 9.43 11.90 9.18
C GLU A 35 10.64 11.11 9.69
N VAL A 36 11.52 10.68 8.78
CA VAL A 36 12.80 10.04 9.13
C VAL A 36 13.95 10.75 8.45
N THR A 37 15.02 11.05 9.20
CA THR A 37 16.25 11.62 8.63
C THR A 37 17.22 10.51 8.25
N ARG A 38 17.56 10.39 6.96
CA ARG A 38 18.56 9.45 6.46
C ARG A 38 19.38 10.06 5.34
N HIS A 39 20.69 9.78 5.35
CA HIS A 39 21.66 10.29 4.37
C HIS A 39 21.64 11.83 4.25
N GLY A 40 21.40 12.54 5.36
CA GLY A 40 21.31 13.99 5.40
C GLY A 40 20.00 14.59 4.87
N ARG A 41 19.04 13.76 4.42
CA ARG A 41 17.72 14.21 3.94
C ARG A 41 16.60 13.74 4.88
N ALA A 42 15.60 14.59 5.04
CA ALA A 42 14.33 14.26 5.68
C ALA A 42 13.40 13.57 4.68
N TRP A 43 12.89 12.40 5.05
CA TRP A 43 11.99 11.59 4.23
C TRP A 43 10.61 11.53 4.86
N PRO A 44 9.52 11.75 4.09
CA PRO A 44 8.18 11.59 4.61
C PRO A 44 7.92 10.13 4.97
N ALA A 45 7.57 9.87 6.22
CA ALA A 45 7.31 8.54 6.76
C ALA A 45 5.93 8.46 7.41
N PRO A 46 4.85 8.40 6.60
CA PRO A 46 3.49 8.19 7.11
C PRO A 46 3.41 6.93 7.96
N LEU A 47 2.42 6.86 8.87
CA LEU A 47 2.22 5.72 9.76
C LEU A 47 2.13 4.36 9.02
N ASP A 48 1.66 4.39 7.78
CA ASP A 48 1.61 3.24 6.89
C ASP A 48 2.99 2.62 6.63
N TYR A 49 4.01 3.45 6.41
CA TYR A 49 5.38 2.99 6.15
C TYR A 49 6.01 2.40 7.40
N TRP A 50 5.69 2.91 8.58
CA TRP A 50 6.11 2.30 9.84
C TRP A 50 5.54 0.91 10.01
N ARG A 51 4.24 0.71 9.72
CA ARG A 51 3.60 -0.61 9.78
C ARG A 51 4.29 -1.61 8.84
N GLN A 52 4.41 -1.25 7.57
CA GLN A 52 5.07 -2.09 6.55
C GLN A 52 6.56 -2.34 6.87
N GLY A 53 7.26 -1.31 7.38
CA GLY A 53 8.64 -1.40 7.81
C GLY A 53 8.82 -2.41 8.94
N PHE A 54 7.99 -2.34 9.99
CA PHE A 54 8.04 -3.32 11.08
C PHE A 54 7.77 -4.75 10.60
N GLU A 55 6.76 -4.95 9.75
CA GLU A 55 6.45 -6.25 9.16
C GLU A 55 7.61 -6.79 8.33
N THR A 56 8.24 -5.92 7.53
CA THR A 56 9.40 -6.28 6.72
C THR A 56 10.57 -6.73 7.60
N VAL A 57 10.92 -5.97 8.65
CA VAL A 57 12.02 -6.36 9.55
C VAL A 57 11.73 -7.67 10.25
N LEU A 58 10.49 -7.88 10.71
CA LEU A 58 10.09 -9.14 11.32
C LEU A 58 10.24 -10.31 10.34
N ALA A 59 9.77 -10.15 9.09
CA ALA A 59 9.90 -11.17 8.07
C ALA A 59 11.38 -11.51 7.78
N GLN A 60 12.28 -10.51 7.73
CA GLN A 60 13.71 -10.74 7.53
C GLN A 60 14.36 -11.44 8.73
N ALA A 61 13.95 -11.10 9.96
CA ALA A 61 14.40 -11.79 11.16
C ALA A 61 13.96 -13.25 11.15
N HIS A 62 12.70 -13.53 10.82
CA HIS A 62 12.18 -14.90 10.69
C HIS A 62 12.87 -15.71 9.59
N ALA A 63 13.29 -15.04 8.50
CA ALA A 63 14.07 -15.67 7.44
C ALA A 63 15.54 -15.91 7.80
N GLY A 64 15.99 -15.56 9.01
CA GLY A 64 17.39 -15.72 9.45
C GLY A 64 18.37 -14.77 8.76
N LYS A 65 17.87 -13.70 8.11
CA LYS A 65 18.68 -12.74 7.33
C LYS A 65 19.23 -11.60 8.18
N LEU A 66 18.84 -11.52 9.45
CA LEU A 66 19.30 -10.49 10.38
C LEU A 66 20.09 -11.14 11.52
N SER A 67 21.20 -10.51 11.88
CA SER A 67 21.95 -10.88 13.08
C SER A 67 21.21 -10.35 14.32
N LEU A 68 20.84 -11.27 15.22
CA LEU A 68 20.19 -10.96 16.48
C LEU A 68 21.19 -11.10 17.65
N PRO A 69 21.10 -10.26 18.69
CA PRO A 69 20.13 -9.18 18.88
C PRO A 69 20.39 -7.99 17.96
N LEU A 70 19.31 -7.31 17.55
CA LEU A 70 19.46 -6.03 16.84
C LEU A 70 20.15 -5.00 17.74
N THR A 71 21.05 -4.22 17.13
CA THR A 71 21.83 -3.19 17.83
C THR A 71 21.26 -1.79 17.65
N SER A 72 20.51 -1.54 16.57
CA SER A 72 20.02 -0.22 16.19
C SER A 72 18.71 -0.30 15.38
N HIS A 73 17.95 0.79 15.40
CA HIS A 73 16.81 1.02 14.51
C HIS A 73 17.20 1.34 13.06
N GLY A 74 18.50 1.44 12.78
CA GLY A 74 19.00 1.88 11.50
C GLY A 74 18.45 1.12 10.29
N TYR A 75 18.30 -0.20 10.40
CA TYR A 75 17.74 -1.02 9.31
C TYR A 75 16.27 -0.71 9.02
N LEU A 76 15.47 -0.47 10.06
CA LEU A 76 14.08 -0.06 9.92
C LEU A 76 13.98 1.32 9.24
N LEU A 77 14.81 2.27 9.68
CA LEU A 77 14.85 3.61 9.10
C LEU A 77 15.29 3.59 7.62
N GLU A 78 16.23 2.71 7.25
CA GLU A 78 16.62 2.51 5.85
C GLU A 78 15.47 1.95 4.99
N ILE A 79 14.71 0.98 5.51
CA ILE A 79 13.53 0.46 4.80
C ILE A 79 12.53 1.57 4.55
N ILE A 80 12.22 2.36 5.57
CA ILE A 80 11.25 3.47 5.47
C ILE A 80 11.73 4.52 4.48
N ALA A 81 12.99 4.97 4.58
CA ALA A 81 13.56 5.94 3.64
C ALA A 81 13.48 5.44 2.18
N ARG A 82 13.78 4.16 1.94
CA ARG A 82 13.64 3.54 0.61
C ARG A 82 12.20 3.47 0.12
N MET A 83 11.22 3.37 1.01
CA MET A 83 9.80 3.40 0.63
C MET A 83 9.39 4.80 0.18
N SER A 84 9.84 5.83 0.89
CA SER A 84 9.62 7.24 0.55
C SER A 84 10.26 7.61 -0.79
N ASP A 85 11.52 7.23 -0.97
CA ASP A 85 12.26 7.43 -2.24
C ASP A 85 11.53 6.82 -3.44
N ARG A 86 11.07 5.57 -3.31
CA ARG A 86 10.26 4.93 -4.37
C ARG A 86 8.92 5.61 -4.61
N ALA A 87 8.32 6.23 -3.59
CA ALA A 87 7.07 6.95 -3.75
C ALA A 87 7.27 8.25 -4.52
N GLU A 88 8.34 8.99 -4.23
CA GLU A 88 8.75 10.19 -4.99
C GLU A 88 9.03 9.84 -6.46
N ALA A 89 9.85 8.81 -6.72
CA ALA A 89 10.18 8.40 -8.09
C ALA A 89 8.94 7.98 -8.93
N LYS A 90 7.93 7.37 -8.29
CA LYS A 90 6.66 7.02 -8.95
C LYS A 90 5.80 8.24 -9.29
N GLN A 91 5.79 9.25 -8.42
CA GLN A 91 5.07 10.50 -8.67
C GLN A 91 5.69 11.28 -9.83
N GLU A 92 7.02 11.33 -9.91
CA GLU A 92 7.74 11.97 -11.01
C GLU A 92 7.45 11.30 -12.35
N THR A 93 7.57 9.97 -12.42
CA THR A 93 7.30 9.21 -13.65
C THR A 93 5.87 9.38 -14.15
N THR A 94 4.90 9.42 -13.23
CA THR A 94 3.47 9.63 -13.59
C THR A 94 3.25 11.04 -14.12
N THR A 95 3.86 12.04 -13.49
CA THR A 95 3.75 13.45 -13.89
C THR A 95 4.39 13.69 -15.25
N GLU A 96 5.55 13.07 -15.52
CA GLU A 96 6.23 13.18 -16.81
C GLU A 96 5.45 12.47 -17.93
N GLY A 97 4.92 11.26 -17.68
CA GLY A 97 4.07 10.56 -18.64
C GLY A 97 2.79 11.33 -19.00
N GLN A 98 2.19 12.03 -18.02
CA GLN A 98 1.03 12.89 -18.25
C GLN A 98 1.36 14.16 -19.05
N ARG A 99 2.56 14.75 -18.85
CA ARG A 99 3.03 15.91 -19.62
C ARG A 99 3.47 15.53 -21.04
N ALA A 100 4.16 14.41 -21.21
CA ALA A 100 4.57 13.88 -22.52
C ALA A 100 3.36 13.50 -23.40
N GLY A 101 2.25 13.07 -22.79
CA GLY A 101 0.98 12.85 -23.49
C GLY A 101 0.24 14.13 -23.92
N HIS A 102 0.61 15.30 -23.39
CA HIS A 102 -0.04 16.58 -23.70
C HIS A 102 0.78 17.47 -24.65
N ALA A 103 2.11 17.31 -24.67
CA ALA A 103 2.97 17.94 -25.67
C ALA A 103 2.93 17.14 -26.99
N GLY A 104 1.88 17.37 -27.77
CA GLY A 104 1.78 16.87 -29.14
C GLY A 104 2.87 17.45 -30.04
N VAL A 105 4.02 16.77 -30.12
CA VAL A 105 4.95 16.91 -31.24
C VAL A 105 4.83 15.64 -32.05
N GLY A 106 4.16 15.77 -33.19
CA GLY A 106 3.72 14.67 -34.02
C GLY A 106 4.87 13.84 -34.57
N THR A 107 4.76 12.53 -34.40
CA THR A 107 4.94 11.58 -35.50
C THR A 107 4.22 10.29 -35.13
N ALA A 108 3.16 9.97 -35.87
CA ALA A 108 2.52 8.67 -35.77
C ALA A 108 3.42 7.62 -36.44
N PRO A 109 3.76 6.49 -35.79
CA PRO A 109 4.07 5.29 -36.53
C PRO A 109 2.76 4.57 -36.86
N ALA A 110 2.71 4.17 -38.13
CA ALA A 110 1.63 3.47 -38.80
C ALA A 110 0.96 2.38 -37.95
N ARG A 111 -0.37 2.43 -37.98
CA ARG A 111 -1.30 1.39 -37.56
C ARG A 111 -1.07 0.13 -38.41
N ALA A 112 -0.24 -0.79 -37.93
CA ALA A 112 -0.16 -2.15 -38.45
C ALA A 112 -1.04 -3.08 -37.59
N ALA A 113 -2.18 -3.46 -38.19
CA ALA A 113 -3.00 -4.63 -37.93
C ALA A 113 -3.02 -5.25 -36.53
N SER A 114 -4.09 -4.97 -35.79
CA SER A 114 -4.74 -5.99 -34.95
C SER A 114 -6.24 -5.89 -35.22
N THR A 115 -6.75 -6.84 -35.99
CA THR A 115 -8.17 -7.05 -36.26
C THR A 115 -8.88 -7.42 -34.96
N ILE A 116 -9.49 -6.44 -34.29
CA ILE A 116 -10.59 -6.71 -33.37
C ILE A 116 -11.86 -6.55 -34.20
N THR A 117 -12.41 -7.68 -34.64
CA THR A 117 -13.79 -7.77 -35.13
C THR A 117 -14.71 -7.38 -33.97
N VAL A 118 -15.23 -6.16 -33.99
CA VAL A 118 -16.36 -5.75 -33.14
C VAL A 118 -17.62 -6.23 -33.84
N ASN A 119 -18.19 -7.32 -33.35
CA ASN A 119 -19.56 -7.69 -33.62
C ASN A 119 -20.20 -8.20 -32.33
N GLU A 120 -20.84 -7.31 -31.57
CA GLU A 120 -22.23 -7.53 -31.13
C GLU A 120 -22.84 -6.25 -30.52
N PRO A 121 -24.06 -5.85 -30.92
CA PRO A 121 -24.78 -4.72 -30.34
C PRO A 121 -25.34 -5.05 -28.93
N ARG A 122 -25.37 -4.02 -28.07
CA ARG A 122 -25.96 -4.02 -26.72
C ARG A 122 -27.28 -4.80 -26.68
N GLN A 123 -27.31 -5.90 -25.93
CA GLN A 123 -28.52 -6.66 -25.67
C GLN A 123 -29.57 -5.80 -24.93
N PRO A 124 -30.83 -5.73 -25.40
CA PRO A 124 -31.92 -5.14 -24.64
C PRO A 124 -32.34 -6.04 -23.47
N MET A 125 -32.90 -5.43 -22.42
CA MET A 125 -33.29 -6.04 -21.14
C MET A 125 -33.95 -7.43 -21.27
N PRO A 126 -33.57 -8.42 -20.43
CA PRO A 126 -34.19 -9.75 -20.44
C PRO A 126 -35.68 -9.72 -20.07
N ALA A 127 -36.52 -10.30 -20.91
CA ALA A 127 -37.98 -10.34 -20.77
C ALA A 127 -38.49 -11.08 -19.50
N HIS A 128 -37.63 -11.85 -18.82
CA HIS A 128 -38.01 -12.60 -17.62
C HIS A 128 -38.25 -11.72 -16.38
N ILE A 129 -37.61 -10.54 -16.30
CA ILE A 129 -37.76 -9.61 -15.16
C ILE A 129 -39.17 -9.00 -15.15
N ARG A 130 -39.80 -8.88 -16.32
CA ARG A 130 -41.14 -8.28 -16.49
C ARG A 130 -42.26 -9.21 -16.02
N GLU A 131 -42.02 -10.52 -16.00
CA GLU A 131 -43.05 -11.53 -15.68
C GLU A 131 -43.16 -11.83 -14.17
N GLN A 132 -42.14 -11.50 -13.37
CA GLN A 132 -42.15 -11.71 -11.92
C GLN A 132 -42.86 -10.58 -11.15
N LEU A 133 -43.07 -9.40 -11.75
CA LEU A 133 -43.74 -8.27 -11.07
C LEU A 133 -45.27 -8.33 -11.13
N GLY A 134 -45.85 -9.13 -12.05
CA GLY A 134 -47.31 -9.27 -12.22
C GLY A 134 -47.96 -10.31 -11.30
N LYS A 135 -47.18 -11.06 -10.51
CA LYS A 135 -47.68 -12.18 -9.67
C LYS A 135 -47.68 -11.87 -8.17
N MET A 136 -47.42 -10.63 -7.77
CA MET A 136 -47.45 -10.20 -6.36
C MET A 136 -48.28 -8.93 -6.16
N LEU A 137 -49.60 -9.00 -6.33
CA LEU A 137 -50.52 -8.24 -5.48
C LEU A 137 -51.91 -8.88 -5.46
N PRO A 138 -52.35 -9.45 -4.31
CA PRO A 138 -53.71 -9.89 -4.14
C PRO A 138 -54.58 -8.71 -3.69
N ILE A 139 -55.61 -8.34 -4.47
CA ILE A 139 -56.77 -7.62 -3.91
C ILE A 139 -58.03 -8.36 -4.37
N GLN A 140 -58.54 -9.15 -3.42
CA GLN A 140 -59.86 -9.73 -3.39
C GLN A 140 -60.96 -8.67 -3.18
N ARG A 141 -62.19 -9.04 -3.60
CA ARG A 141 -63.53 -8.50 -3.24
C ARG A 141 -63.81 -7.09 -3.74
N LYS A 142 -65.03 -6.64 -4.02
CA LYS A 142 -66.45 -7.06 -4.05
C LYS A 142 -67.10 -5.76 -4.61
N GLU A 143 -68.10 -5.71 -5.46
CA GLU A 143 -69.52 -5.95 -5.21
C GLU A 143 -70.28 -5.06 -6.22
N GLN A 144 -71.44 -5.57 -6.64
CA GLN A 144 -72.58 -4.90 -7.30
C GLN A 144 -72.48 -4.64 -8.80
#